data_AF-A0AA38FUG3-F1
#
_entry.id   AF-A0AA38FUG3-F1
#
_cell.length_a   1.000
_cell.length_b   1.000
_cell.length_c   1.000
_cell.angle_alpha   90.00
_cell.angle_beta   90.00
_cell.angle_gamma   90.00
#
_symmetry.space_group_name_H-M   'P 1'
#
loop_
_entity.id
_entity.type
_entity.pdbx_description
1 polymer ?
#
loop_
_entity_poly.entity_id
_entity_poly.type
_entity_poly.pdbx_seq_one_letter_code
_entity_poly.pdbx_strand_id
1 'polypeptide(L)' 'KDVAFHVHKWDKRIHATLWAYRETSKSIGYSPFQLAYGIDPFLPIEFDIPTVRVMKTERMDESDSIKE' A
#
# COMPACT_ATOMS: atom_id res chain seq x y z
N LYS A 1 3.61 -3.82 -34.13
CA LYS A 1 4.85 -3.04 -33.90
C LYS A 1 4.68 -2.21 -32.61
N ASP A 2 4.15 -2.82 -31.56
CA ASP A 2 3.49 -2.06 -30.46
C ASP A 2 4.25 -2.12 -29.13
N VAL A 3 5.29 -2.95 -29.06
CA VAL A 3 6.09 -3.15 -27.84
C VAL A 3 6.99 -1.91 -27.56
N ALA A 4 7.42 -1.20 -28.59
CA ALA A 4 8.34 -0.07 -28.48
C ALA A 4 7.71 1.24 -27.95
N PHE A 5 6.39 1.43 -28.12
CA PHE A 5 5.68 2.64 -27.66
C PHE A 5 5.50 2.72 -26.14
N HIS A 6 5.80 1.63 -25.42
CA HIS A 6 5.58 1.52 -23.97
C HIS A 6 6.86 1.72 -23.15
N VAL A 7 8.03 1.66 -23.77
CA VAL A 7 9.34 1.73 -23.08
C VAL A 7 9.73 3.16 -22.70
N HIS A 8 9.17 4.17 -23.38
CA HIS A 8 9.56 5.59 -23.20
C HIS A 8 8.61 6.41 -22.30
N LYS A 9 7.66 5.79 -21.60
CA LYS A 9 6.74 6.49 -20.67
C LYS A 9 7.10 6.21 -19.20
N TRP A 10 8.39 6.11 -18.89
CA TRP A 10 8.82 5.79 -17.53
C TRP A 10 8.46 6.89 -16.53
N ASP A 11 8.55 8.14 -16.95
CA ASP A 11 8.07 9.32 -16.23
C ASP A 11 6.61 9.15 -15.73
N LYS A 12 5.73 8.57 -16.55
CA LYS A 12 4.32 8.35 -16.19
C LYS A 12 4.08 7.08 -15.39
N ARG A 13 4.99 6.11 -15.46
CA ARG A 13 4.83 4.77 -14.87
C ARG A 13 5.57 4.59 -13.56
N ILE A 14 6.63 5.37 -13.32
CA ILE A 14 7.50 5.22 -12.15
C ILE A 14 6.73 5.29 -10.83
N HIS A 15 5.75 6.20 -10.72
CA HIS A 15 4.92 6.31 -9.52
C HIS A 15 4.09 5.04 -9.26
N ALA A 16 3.43 4.51 -10.29
CA ALA A 16 2.64 3.29 -10.18
C ALA A 16 3.51 2.05 -9.92
N THR A 17 4.68 1.97 -10.58
CA THR A 17 5.63 0.86 -10.37
C THR A 17 6.22 0.88 -8.96
N LEU A 18 6.58 2.05 -8.44
CA LEU A 18 7.07 2.19 -7.08
C LEU A 18 6.00 1.84 -6.05
N TRP A 19 4.75 2.25 -6.29
CA TRP A 19 3.61 1.88 -5.44
C TRP A 19 3.42 0.37 -5.40
N ALA A 20 3.33 -0.29 -6.56
CA ALA A 20 3.19 -1.74 -6.63
C ALA A 20 4.34 -2.47 -5.91
N TYR A 21 5.58 -1.96 -6.02
CA TYR A 21 6.72 -2.54 -5.33
C TYR A 21 6.58 -2.45 -3.79
N ARG A 22 6.05 -1.34 -3.28
CA ARG A 22 5.85 -1.11 -1.83
C ARG A 22 4.76 -2.02 -1.24
N GLU A 23 3.70 -2.28 -2.01
CA GLU A 23 2.57 -3.13 -1.59
C GLU A 23 2.90 -4.63 -1.67
N THR A 24 3.70 -5.04 -2.66
CA THR A 24 3.85 -6.47 -2.96
C THR A 24 4.75 -7.15 -1.93
N SER A 25 4.20 -8.15 -1.23
CA SER A 25 4.95 -9.02 -0.31
C SER A 25 6.09 -9.71 -1.05
N LYS A 26 7.31 -9.58 -0.52
CA LYS A 26 8.50 -10.25 -1.06
C LYS A 26 8.62 -11.67 -0.52
N SER A 27 9.69 -12.38 -0.89
CA SER A 27 10.00 -13.75 -0.41
C SER A 27 10.05 -13.90 1.12
N ILE A 28 10.18 -12.78 1.86
CA ILE A 28 10.23 -12.73 3.32
C ILE A 28 8.80 -12.65 3.93
N GLY A 29 7.75 -12.63 3.11
CA GLY A 29 6.34 -12.59 3.54
C GLY A 29 5.83 -11.19 3.85
N TYR A 30 6.71 -10.21 4.05
CA TYR A 30 6.37 -8.82 4.30
C TYR A 30 6.60 -7.94 3.06
N SER A 31 5.79 -6.90 2.93
CA SER A 31 5.98 -5.84 1.95
C SER A 31 7.14 -4.93 2.35
N PRO A 32 7.87 -4.30 1.40
CA PRO A 32 8.92 -3.34 1.74
C PRO A 32 8.41 -2.18 2.61
N PHE A 33 7.15 -1.79 2.47
CA PHE A 33 6.53 -0.75 3.32
C PHE A 33 6.40 -1.20 4.78
N GLN A 34 5.90 -2.43 5.00
CA GLN A 34 5.81 -3.02 6.34
C GLN A 34 7.17 -3.11 7.03
N LEU A 35 8.24 -3.42 6.29
CA LEU A 35 9.58 -3.50 6.88
C LEU A 35 10.13 -2.14 7.30
N ALA A 36 9.80 -1.08 6.56
CA ALA A 36 10.27 0.27 6.86
C ALA A 36 9.49 0.96 7.97
N TYR A 37 8.17 0.75 8.02
CA TYR A 37 7.27 1.48 8.92
C TYR A 37 6.60 0.60 9.99
N GLY A 38 6.74 -0.73 9.91
CA GLY A 38 6.13 -1.67 10.85
C GLY A 38 4.63 -1.87 10.69
N ILE A 39 4.00 -1.24 9.68
CA ILE A 39 2.56 -1.27 9.45
C ILE A 39 2.22 -1.65 8.01
N ASP A 40 1.04 -2.22 7.81
CA ASP A 40 0.53 -2.49 6.47
C ASP A 40 0.19 -1.16 5.76
N PRO A 41 0.54 -1.01 4.47
CA PRO A 41 0.15 0.18 3.73
C PRO A 41 -1.36 0.21 3.49
N PHE A 42 -1.93 1.42 3.57
CA PHE A 42 -3.30 1.71 3.14
C PHE A 42 -3.35 1.99 1.65
N LEU A 43 -4.27 1.34 0.95
CA LEU A 43 -4.51 1.62 -0.46
C LEU A 43 -5.17 3.00 -0.62
N PRO A 44 -4.91 3.75 -1.71
CA PRO A 44 -5.55 5.04 -1.92
C PRO A 44 -7.08 4.97 -1.87
N ILE A 45 -7.66 3.88 -2.39
CA ILE A 45 -9.12 3.67 -2.36
C ILE A 45 -9.67 3.39 -0.96
N GLU A 46 -8.83 2.94 -0.03
CA GLU A 46 -9.25 2.69 1.36
C GLU A 46 -9.52 3.97 2.13
N PHE A 47 -8.96 5.11 1.68
CA PHE A 47 -9.26 6.42 2.24
C PHE A 47 -10.63 6.94 1.79
N ASP A 48 -11.03 6.63 0.55
CA ASP A 48 -12.34 7.03 0.02
C ASP A 48 -13.44 6.05 0.46
N ILE A 49 -13.12 4.75 0.48
CA ILE A 49 -14.04 3.68 0.82
C ILE A 49 -13.35 2.81 1.88
N PRO A 50 -13.71 2.98 3.17
CA PRO A 50 -13.08 2.22 4.24
C PRO A 50 -13.31 0.72 4.00
N THR A 51 -12.23 -0.02 3.81
CA THR A 51 -12.31 -1.48 3.72
C THR A 51 -12.43 -2.09 5.10
N VAL A 52 -12.90 -3.34 5.15
CA VAL A 52 -13.01 -4.12 6.41
C VAL A 52 -11.68 -4.15 7.18
N ARG A 53 -10.55 -4.13 6.47
CA ARG A 53 -9.21 -4.07 7.07
C ARG A 53 -8.99 -2.75 7.80
N VAL A 54 -9.23 -1.61 7.14
CA VAL A 54 -9.08 -0.28 7.74
C VAL A 54 -10.03 -0.09 8.92
N MET A 55 -11.30 -0.47 8.74
CA MET A 55 -12.29 -0.42 9.81
C MET A 55 -11.89 -1.24 11.04
N LYS A 56 -11.18 -2.36 10.85
CA LYS A 56 -10.68 -3.18 11.95
C LYS A 56 -9.49 -2.53 12.64
N THR A 57 -8.56 -1.92 11.88
CA THR A 57 -7.42 -1.18 12.42
C THR A 57 -7.89 0.03 13.24
N GLU A 58 -8.79 0.86 12.70
CA GLU A 58 -9.34 2.03 13.40
C GLU A 58 -10.05 1.65 14.71
N ARG A 59 -10.83 0.56 14.70
CA ARG A 59 -11.48 0.05 15.93
C ARG A 59 -10.49 -0.45 16.97
N MET A 60 -9.35 -0.99 16.55
CA MET A 60 -8.28 -1.40 17.47
C MET A 60 -7.65 -0.16 18.12
N ASP A 61 -7.32 0.86 17.34
CA ASP A 61 -6.75 2.12 17.84
C ASP A 61 -7.71 2.85 18.80
N GLU A 62 -9.02 2.87 18.51
CA GLU A 62 -10.06 3.44 19.38
C GLU A 62 -10.19 2.63 20.70
N SER A 63 -10.12 1.30 20.63
CA SER A 63 -10.21 0.45 21.82
C SER A 63 -9.00 0.55 22.75
N ASP A 64 -7.83 0.94 22.22
CA ASP A 64 -6.62 1.17 23.00
C ASP A 64 -6.56 2.61 23.57
N SER A 65 -7.18 3.59 22.90
CA SER A 65 -7.30 4.97 23.41
C SER A 65 -8.42 5.16 24.45
N ILE A 66 -9.42 4.27 24.49
CA ILE A 66 -10.45 4.26 25.56
C ILE A 66 -9.91 3.67 26.88
N LYS A 67 -8.74 3.02 26.87
CA LYS A 67 -8.12 2.40 28.06
C LYS A 67 -7.15 3.30 28.82
N GLU A 68 -7.07 4.59 28.47
CA GLU A 68 -6.34 5.62 29.21
C GLU A 68 -7.30 6.53 29.98
#